data_AF-A0A6J0ZH48-F1
#
_entry.id   AF-A0A6J0ZH48-F1
#
_cell.length_a   1.000
_cell.length_b   1.000
_cell.length_c   1.000
_cell.angle_alpha   90.00
_cell.angle_beta   90.00
_cell.angle_gamma   90.00
#
_symmetry.space_group_name_H-M   'P 1'
#
loop_
_entity.id
_entity.type
_entity.pdbx_description
1 polymer ?
#
loop_
_entity_poly.entity_id
_entity_poly.type
_entity_poly.pdbx_seq_one_letter_code
_entity_poly.pdbx_strand_id
1 'polypeptide(L)'
;MSSNQMFDDYIPKKKAKTRAYSLCWNSKAKIGFPGVFLFCCLFFLAGFLASNLLSQVSGARQRGRRLESLDYDLMAHGETGDDSISTIPFQVISWRPRAFYFPDFATPAQCQHIIDMAQPKLEPSTVLLAKGETQQPYDVRTSMGTFLSAYEDETGVLDDIEEKIAMATKLPRVNYEAFNVLRYGLGQKYDSHYDVFDPERYGPQKSQRVATFLLYLSDVEGGETAFPFEDSLNMDENYDVKKCIGLKAKPRLGDGLLFYSLFPNNSIDPTSTHGSCPVIKGAKWVATKWIRDEQDF
;
A
#
# COMPACT_ATOMS: atom_id res chain seq x y z
N MET A 1 -16.25 60.01 -17.51
CA MET A 1 -16.65 59.77 -18.92
C MET A 1 -16.35 58.31 -19.20
N SER A 2 -17.31 57.39 -19.07
CA SER A 2 -18.32 57.00 -20.10
C SER A 2 -17.62 56.62 -21.42
N SER A 3 -17.80 55.46 -22.07
CA SER A 3 -18.79 54.38 -21.99
C SER A 3 -18.24 53.14 -22.73
N ASN A 4 -18.84 51.97 -22.47
CA ASN A 4 -19.26 50.90 -23.42
C ASN A 4 -18.23 50.44 -24.51
N GLN A 5 -18.05 49.16 -24.85
CA GLN A 5 -19.05 48.14 -25.08
C GLN A 5 -18.34 46.83 -25.48
N MET A 6 -19.00 45.74 -25.11
CA MET A 6 -18.85 44.33 -25.51
C MET A 6 -18.85 44.13 -27.03
N PHE A 7 -18.11 43.15 -27.56
CA PHE A 7 -18.62 42.18 -28.56
C PHE A 7 -17.63 41.02 -28.79
N ASP A 8 -18.16 39.81 -28.65
CA ASP A 8 -17.64 38.55 -29.17
C ASP A 8 -17.37 38.63 -30.67
N ASP A 9 -16.38 37.90 -31.18
CA ASP A 9 -16.44 37.49 -32.58
C ASP A 9 -15.89 36.09 -32.85
N TYR A 10 -16.65 35.45 -33.71
CA TYR A 10 -16.87 34.03 -33.92
C TYR A 10 -16.24 33.63 -35.25
N ILE A 11 -15.35 32.64 -35.27
CA ILE A 11 -14.68 32.18 -36.50
C ILE A 11 -15.58 31.18 -37.26
N PRO A 12 -15.98 31.44 -38.52
CA PRO A 12 -16.91 30.60 -39.24
C PRO A 12 -16.25 29.38 -39.90
N LYS A 13 -16.78 28.18 -39.64
CA LYS A 13 -16.46 26.95 -40.40
C LYS A 13 -17.25 26.90 -41.71
N LYS A 14 -16.52 26.73 -42.82
CA LYS A 14 -17.05 26.54 -44.19
C LYS A 14 -17.97 25.31 -44.26
N LYS A 15 -19.20 25.52 -44.73
CA LYS A 15 -20.17 24.46 -45.07
C LYS A 15 -19.78 23.79 -46.39
N ALA A 16 -19.40 22.51 -46.34
CA ALA A 16 -19.35 21.65 -47.52
C ALA A 16 -20.77 21.12 -47.81
N LYS A 17 -21.22 21.30 -49.05
CA LYS A 17 -22.51 20.82 -49.57
C LYS A 17 -22.45 19.31 -49.80
N THR A 18 -23.17 18.53 -49.02
CA THR A 18 -23.35 17.10 -49.29
C THR A 18 -24.57 16.92 -50.20
N ARG A 19 -24.34 16.43 -51.42
CA ARG A 19 -25.39 15.96 -52.34
C ARG A 19 -26.11 14.77 -51.71
N ALA A 20 -27.40 14.91 -51.46
CA ALA A 20 -28.28 13.78 -51.16
C ALA A 20 -28.52 12.99 -52.44
N TYR A 21 -27.96 11.79 -52.53
CA TYR A 21 -28.40 10.79 -53.50
C TYR A 21 -29.56 10.02 -52.86
N SER A 22 -30.78 10.27 -53.34
CA SER A 22 -31.94 9.47 -52.96
C SER A 22 -31.81 8.08 -53.59
N LEU A 23 -31.46 7.08 -52.77
CA LEU A 23 -31.68 5.69 -53.16
C LEU A 23 -33.19 5.42 -53.12
N CYS A 24 -33.78 5.28 -54.30
CA CYS A 24 -35.13 4.78 -54.48
C CYS A 24 -35.15 3.30 -54.10
N TRP A 25 -35.61 2.97 -52.88
CA TRP A 25 -35.77 1.58 -52.44
C TRP A 25 -37.05 1.01 -53.06
N ASN A 26 -36.90 0.17 -54.09
CA ASN A 26 -37.99 -0.57 -54.69
C ASN A 26 -38.34 -1.75 -53.77
N SER A 27 -39.44 -1.65 -53.01
CA SER A 27 -39.86 -2.64 -52.02
C SER A 27 -40.58 -3.84 -52.66
N LYS A 28 -39.84 -4.72 -53.33
CA LYS A 28 -40.36 -6.04 -53.74
C LYS A 28 -39.34 -7.16 -53.54
N ALA A 29 -39.04 -7.44 -52.27
CA ALA A 29 -38.55 -8.76 -51.85
C ALA A 29 -39.11 -9.06 -50.46
N LYS A 30 -40.14 -9.91 -50.40
CA LYS A 30 -40.64 -10.45 -49.12
C LYS A 30 -39.62 -11.51 -48.65
N ILE A 31 -38.67 -11.09 -47.81
CA ILE A 31 -37.82 -12.02 -47.09
C ILE A 31 -38.70 -12.67 -46.01
N GLY A 32 -39.10 -13.92 -46.23
CA GLY A 32 -39.88 -14.67 -45.26
C GLY A 32 -39.12 -14.85 -43.94
N PHE A 33 -39.86 -14.98 -42.84
CA PHE A 33 -39.37 -15.19 -41.48
C PHE A 33 -38.14 -16.13 -41.32
N PRO A 34 -37.99 -17.25 -42.06
CA PRO A 34 -36.79 -18.08 -41.98
C PRO A 34 -35.50 -17.41 -42.49
N GLY A 35 -35.60 -16.47 -43.44
CA GLY A 35 -34.44 -15.75 -43.99
C GLY A 35 -33.87 -14.72 -43.01
N VAL A 36 -34.72 -14.08 -42.21
CA VAL A 36 -34.28 -13.15 -41.15
C VAL A 36 -33.59 -13.93 -40.02
N PHE A 37 -34.11 -15.11 -39.67
CA PHE A 37 -33.51 -15.95 -38.63
C PHE A 37 -32.12 -16.47 -39.05
N LEU A 38 -31.98 -16.95 -40.30
CA LEU A 38 -30.69 -17.37 -40.85
C LEU A 38 -29.67 -16.22 -40.92
N PHE A 39 -30.12 -15.02 -41.28
CA PHE A 39 -29.27 -13.83 -41.28
C PHE A 39 -28.81 -13.48 -39.86
N CYS A 40 -29.71 -13.45 -38.88
CA CYS A 40 -29.36 -13.23 -37.48
C CYS A 40 -28.38 -14.29 -36.94
N CYS A 41 -28.59 -15.57 -37.24
CA CYS A 41 -27.68 -16.64 -36.84
C CYS A 41 -26.27 -16.46 -37.44
N LEU A 42 -26.17 -16.04 -38.71
CA LEU A 42 -24.88 -15.76 -39.35
C LEU A 42 -24.15 -14.57 -38.70
N PHE A 43 -24.86 -13.51 -38.31
CA PHE A 43 -24.26 -12.38 -37.59
C PHE A 43 -23.82 -12.76 -36.18
N PHE A 44 -24.58 -13.60 -35.47
CA PHE A 44 -24.19 -14.12 -34.16
C PHE A 44 -22.95 -15.04 -34.25
N LEU A 45 -22.90 -15.94 -35.24
CA LEU A 45 -21.74 -16.80 -35.48
C LEU A 45 -20.50 -16.00 -35.89
N ALA A 46 -20.65 -15.01 -36.77
CA ALA A 46 -19.56 -14.12 -37.16
C ALA A 46 -19.06 -13.28 -35.98
N GLY A 47 -19.97 -12.75 -35.14
CA GLY A 47 -19.63 -12.03 -33.93
C GLY A 47 -18.92 -12.89 -32.89
N PHE A 48 -19.35 -14.14 -32.72
CA PHE A 48 -18.73 -15.12 -31.81
C PHE A 48 -17.34 -15.58 -32.28
N LEU A 49 -17.14 -15.72 -33.60
CA LEU A 49 -15.83 -16.06 -34.16
C LEU A 49 -14.88 -14.85 -34.11
N ALA A 50 -15.37 -13.63 -34.36
CA ALA A 50 -14.59 -12.41 -34.25
C ALA A 50 -14.16 -12.12 -32.79
N SER A 51 -15.03 -12.38 -31.81
CA SER A 51 -14.69 -12.20 -30.39
C SER A 51 -13.68 -13.24 -29.89
N ASN A 52 -13.67 -14.45 -30.43
CA ASN A 52 -12.62 -15.45 -30.14
C ASN A 52 -11.26 -15.09 -30.77
N LEU A 53 -11.25 -14.50 -31.97
CA LEU A 53 -10.03 -13.96 -32.59
C LEU A 53 -9.49 -12.72 -31.84
N LEU A 54 -10.37 -11.81 -31.42
CA LEU A 54 -10.00 -10.65 -30.58
C LEU A 54 -9.54 -11.09 -29.19
N SER A 55 -10.14 -12.13 -28.60
CA SER A 55 -9.69 -12.73 -27.33
C SER A 55 -8.28 -13.31 -27.45
N GLN A 56 -7.95 -14.00 -28.55
CA GLN A 56 -6.58 -14.48 -28.80
C GLN A 56 -5.56 -13.35 -29.04
N VAL A 57 -5.97 -12.24 -29.65
CA VAL A 57 -5.10 -11.05 -29.84
C VAL A 57 -4.95 -10.23 -28.55
N SER A 58 -5.93 -10.27 -27.66
CA SER A 58 -5.91 -9.60 -26.34
C SER A 58 -5.17 -10.41 -25.27
N GLY A 59 -4.91 -11.70 -25.53
CA GLY A 59 -4.01 -12.55 -24.78
C GLY A 59 -2.54 -12.21 -25.02
N ALA A 60 -2.20 -10.93 -25.14
CA ALA A 60 -0.84 -10.42 -25.09
C ALA A 60 -0.29 -10.73 -23.69
N ARG A 61 0.19 -11.97 -23.56
CA ARG A 61 1.16 -12.46 -22.60
C ARG A 61 2.01 -11.28 -22.17
N GLN A 62 1.82 -10.82 -20.93
CA GLN A 62 2.76 -9.95 -20.23
C GLN A 62 4.11 -10.65 -20.35
N ARG A 63 4.86 -10.24 -21.36
CA ARG A 63 6.21 -10.70 -21.62
C ARG A 63 7.00 -10.03 -20.51
N GLY A 64 7.05 -10.68 -19.36
CA GLY A 64 7.95 -10.30 -18.28
C GLY A 64 9.29 -10.04 -18.96
N ARG A 65 9.74 -8.79 -18.90
CA ARG A 65 11.08 -8.43 -19.36
C ARG A 65 11.99 -9.34 -18.56
N ARG A 66 12.52 -10.37 -19.21
CA ARG A 66 13.65 -11.13 -18.72
C ARG A 66 14.70 -10.06 -18.44
N LEU A 67 15.02 -9.82 -17.17
CA LEU A 67 16.12 -8.95 -16.80
C LEU A 67 17.31 -9.50 -17.57
N GLU A 68 17.79 -8.75 -18.57
CA GLU A 68 19.14 -8.98 -19.06
C GLU A 68 20.03 -8.84 -17.84
N SER A 69 20.92 -9.81 -17.62
CA SER A 69 21.95 -9.71 -16.59
C SER A 69 22.83 -8.52 -16.97
N LEU A 70 22.47 -7.34 -16.49
CA LEU A 70 23.27 -6.14 -16.62
C LEU A 70 24.49 -6.37 -15.74
N ASP A 71 25.62 -6.60 -16.39
CA ASP A 71 26.93 -6.60 -15.75
C ASP A 71 27.24 -5.13 -15.43
N TYR A 72 26.97 -4.73 -14.18
CA TYR A 72 27.23 -3.38 -13.72
C TYR A 72 28.68 -3.28 -13.28
N ASP A 73 29.41 -2.29 -13.79
CA ASP A 73 30.71 -1.92 -13.24
C ASP A 73 30.49 -1.29 -11.86
N LEU A 74 30.84 -2.01 -10.79
CA LEU A 74 30.55 -1.62 -9.42
C LEU A 74 31.52 -0.51 -8.97
N MET A 75 30.97 0.50 -8.30
CA MET A 75 31.81 1.51 -7.66
C MET A 75 32.52 0.94 -6.43
N ALA A 76 33.69 1.49 -6.10
CA ALA A 76 34.31 1.23 -4.80
C ALA A 76 33.35 1.66 -3.67
N HIS A 77 33.18 0.81 -2.67
CA HIS A 77 32.33 1.07 -1.51
C HIS A 77 33.13 1.72 -0.38
N GLY A 78 32.43 2.45 0.50
CA GLY A 78 33.01 2.93 1.75
C GLY A 78 33.09 1.81 2.81
N GLU A 79 33.64 2.10 3.99
CA GLU A 79 33.76 1.13 5.09
C GLU A 79 32.42 0.50 5.50
N THR A 80 31.32 1.24 5.35
CA THR A 80 29.97 0.81 5.71
C THR A 80 29.07 0.52 4.50
N GLY A 81 29.63 0.46 3.29
CA GLY A 81 28.88 0.25 2.05
C GLY A 81 29.02 -1.18 1.53
N ASP A 82 28.03 -1.62 0.75
CA ASP A 82 28.00 -2.96 0.15
C ASP A 82 28.91 -3.02 -1.09
N ASP A 83 29.56 -4.17 -1.29
CA ASP A 83 30.41 -4.47 -2.44
C ASP A 83 29.66 -5.13 -3.61
N SER A 84 28.34 -5.26 -3.48
CA SER A 84 27.47 -5.96 -4.43
C SER A 84 26.12 -5.25 -4.61
N ILE A 85 25.42 -5.59 -5.70
CA ILE A 85 24.10 -5.03 -5.98
C ILE A 85 23.01 -5.93 -5.40
N SER A 86 22.18 -5.34 -4.54
CA SER A 86 20.95 -5.93 -4.03
C SER A 86 19.72 -5.35 -4.72
N THR A 87 18.74 -6.20 -5.05
CA THR A 87 17.46 -5.78 -5.62
C THR A 87 16.32 -6.16 -4.69
N ILE A 88 15.50 -5.17 -4.33
CA ILE A 88 14.29 -5.37 -3.53
C ILE A 88 13.09 -4.89 -4.36
N PRO A 89 12.23 -5.79 -4.86
CA PRO A 89 11.01 -5.41 -5.57
C PRO A 89 10.06 -4.63 -4.66
N PHE A 90 9.46 -3.55 -5.18
CA PHE A 90 8.47 -2.78 -4.45
C PHE A 90 7.45 -2.12 -5.38
N GLN A 91 6.32 -1.71 -4.80
CA GLN A 91 5.29 -0.90 -5.42
C GLN A 91 5.06 0.35 -4.57
N VAL A 92 5.04 1.53 -5.19
CA VAL A 92 4.52 2.73 -4.52
C VAL A 92 3.00 2.61 -4.44
N ILE A 93 2.44 2.61 -3.23
CA ILE A 93 0.99 2.54 -3.03
C ILE A 93 0.37 3.88 -2.61
N SER A 94 1.17 4.81 -2.10
CA SER A 94 0.81 6.23 -1.96
C SER A 94 2.05 7.11 -1.84
N TRP A 95 1.88 8.39 -2.19
CA TRP A 95 2.85 9.45 -1.90
C TRP A 95 2.43 10.34 -0.72
N ARG A 96 1.19 10.22 -0.26
CA ARG A 96 0.59 10.99 0.84
C ARG A 96 -0.32 10.07 1.67
N PRO A 97 0.21 9.33 2.65
CA PRO A 97 1.60 9.35 3.09
C PRO A 97 2.49 8.61 2.10
N ARG A 98 3.81 8.83 2.18
CA ARG A 98 4.76 8.01 1.43
C ARG A 98 4.67 6.57 1.93
N ALA A 99 4.10 5.68 1.12
CA ALA A 99 3.85 4.30 1.47
C ALA A 99 4.23 3.36 0.32
N PHE A 100 4.99 2.31 0.65
CA PHE A 100 5.60 1.38 -0.29
C PHE A 100 5.32 -0.06 0.15
N TYR A 101 4.79 -0.85 -0.78
CA TYR A 101 4.50 -2.26 -0.60
C TYR A 101 5.65 -3.11 -1.14
N PHE A 102 6.06 -4.13 -0.40
CA PHE A 102 7.14 -5.04 -0.74
C PHE A 102 6.63 -6.49 -0.79
N PRO A 103 6.40 -7.08 -1.97
CA PRO A 103 5.99 -8.47 -2.08
C PRO A 103 7.11 -9.42 -1.66
N ASP A 104 6.76 -10.51 -0.98
CA ASP A 104 7.68 -11.60 -0.62
C ASP A 104 8.97 -11.08 0.06
N PHE A 105 8.82 -10.11 0.97
CA PHE A 105 9.95 -9.46 1.63
C PHE A 105 10.68 -10.41 2.58
N ALA A 106 9.96 -11.27 3.31
CA ALA A 106 10.54 -12.36 4.09
C ALA A 106 9.95 -13.69 3.62
N THR A 107 10.75 -14.76 3.75
CA THR A 107 10.27 -16.11 3.44
C THR A 107 9.28 -16.61 4.50
N PRO A 108 8.38 -17.54 4.14
CA PRO A 108 7.49 -18.17 5.12
C PRO A 108 8.21 -18.78 6.33
N ALA A 109 9.41 -19.34 6.12
CA ALA A 109 10.23 -19.91 7.19
C ALA A 109 10.73 -18.84 8.16
N GLN A 110 11.21 -17.70 7.65
CA GLN A 110 11.60 -16.56 8.49
C GLN A 110 10.40 -16.01 9.26
N CYS A 111 9.23 -15.87 8.63
CA CYS A 111 8.02 -15.43 9.32
C CYS A 111 7.61 -16.38 10.45
N GLN A 112 7.65 -17.70 10.20
CA GLN A 112 7.32 -18.69 11.22
C GLN A 112 8.30 -18.66 12.38
N HIS A 113 9.60 -18.52 12.11
CA HIS A 113 10.63 -18.37 13.15
C HIS A 113 10.34 -17.21 14.09
N ILE A 114 9.96 -16.04 13.55
CA ILE A 114 9.59 -14.87 14.36
C ILE A 114 8.36 -15.16 15.22
N ILE A 115 7.35 -15.83 14.67
CA ILE A 115 6.14 -16.23 15.42
C ILE A 115 6.53 -17.16 16.57
N ASP A 116 7.37 -18.16 16.31
CA ASP A 116 7.78 -19.15 17.31
C ASP A 116 8.57 -18.50 18.46
N MET A 117 9.44 -17.53 18.15
CA MET A 117 10.15 -16.73 19.17
C MET A 117 9.19 -15.85 20.00
N ALA A 118 8.17 -15.27 19.35
CA ALA A 118 7.27 -14.30 19.99
C ALA A 118 6.18 -14.98 20.83
N GLN A 119 5.63 -16.10 20.35
CA GLN A 119 4.47 -16.77 20.94
C GLN A 119 4.56 -17.03 22.45
N PRO A 120 5.69 -17.53 23.01
CA PRO A 120 5.78 -17.77 24.45
C PRO A 120 5.94 -16.49 25.29
N LYS A 121 6.18 -15.33 24.67
CA LYS A 121 6.46 -14.04 25.33
C LYS A 121 5.32 -13.02 25.18
N LEU A 122 4.18 -13.42 24.58
CA LEU A 122 3.06 -12.52 24.30
C LEU A 122 2.32 -12.09 25.56
N GLU A 123 2.19 -10.78 25.73
CA GLU A 123 1.39 -10.15 26.78
C GLU A 123 0.37 -9.17 26.17
N PRO A 124 -0.69 -8.76 26.87
CA PRO A 124 -1.60 -7.71 26.39
C PRO A 124 -0.82 -6.46 25.97
N SER A 125 -1.03 -5.98 24.74
CA SER A 125 -0.32 -4.81 24.24
C SER A 125 -0.70 -3.54 24.99
N THR A 126 0.28 -2.66 25.17
CA THR A 126 0.06 -1.33 25.72
C THR A 126 0.18 -0.23 24.66
N VAL A 127 -0.40 0.93 24.96
CA VAL A 127 -0.18 2.18 24.21
C VAL A 127 0.62 3.16 25.06
N LEU A 128 1.35 4.06 24.42
CA LEU A 128 2.02 5.15 25.11
C LEU A 128 1.00 6.12 25.67
N LEU A 129 1.10 6.39 26.98
CA LEU A 129 0.21 7.30 27.69
C LEU A 129 0.61 8.75 27.40
N ALA A 130 -0.39 9.62 27.18
CA ALA A 130 -0.15 11.04 27.05
C ALA A 130 0.28 11.66 28.40
N LYS A 131 0.82 12.88 28.36
CA LYS A 131 1.22 13.60 29.57
C LYS A 131 0.04 13.73 30.55
N GLY A 132 0.17 13.11 31.72
CA GLY A 132 -0.84 13.16 32.80
C GLY A 132 -1.84 12.00 32.79
N GLU A 133 -1.80 11.11 31.78
CA GLU A 133 -2.60 9.89 31.78
C GLU A 133 -1.91 8.80 32.62
N THR A 134 -2.70 8.05 33.39
CA THR A 134 -2.20 6.98 34.27
C THR A 134 -2.63 5.59 33.83
N GLN A 135 -3.61 5.49 32.92
CA GLN A 135 -4.15 4.22 32.43
C GLN A 135 -4.53 4.35 30.96
N GLN A 136 -4.33 3.28 30.20
CA GLN A 136 -4.73 3.23 28.79
C GLN A 136 -6.24 3.00 28.63
N PRO A 137 -6.88 3.57 27.60
CA PRO A 137 -8.25 3.21 27.27
C PRO A 137 -8.33 1.76 26.73
N TYR A 138 -9.19 0.93 27.32
CA TYR A 138 -9.26 -0.52 27.09
C TYR A 138 -9.51 -0.97 25.63
N ASP A 139 -10.08 -0.13 24.76
CA ASP A 139 -10.56 -0.51 23.41
C ASP A 139 -9.73 0.09 22.25
N VAL A 140 -8.67 0.83 22.56
CA VAL A 140 -7.86 1.51 21.52
C VAL A 140 -6.98 0.50 20.78
N ARG A 141 -6.26 -0.35 21.52
CA ARG A 141 -5.43 -1.42 20.99
C ARG A 141 -5.72 -2.70 21.74
N THR A 142 -6.17 -3.72 21.03
CA THR A 142 -6.65 -4.97 21.66
C THR A 142 -5.80 -6.19 21.32
N SER A 143 -4.59 -5.99 20.78
CA SER A 143 -3.64 -7.07 20.47
C SER A 143 -2.93 -7.63 21.69
N MET A 144 -2.29 -8.78 21.50
CA MET A 144 -1.14 -9.19 22.31
C MET A 144 0.16 -8.79 21.60
N GLY A 145 1.24 -8.57 22.34
CA GLY A 145 2.53 -8.24 21.75
C GLY A 145 3.72 -8.58 22.63
N THR A 146 4.90 -8.52 22.01
CA THR A 146 6.20 -8.66 22.68
C THR A 146 7.28 -7.96 21.86
N PHE A 147 8.41 -7.67 22.48
CA PHE A 147 9.57 -7.11 21.79
C PHE A 147 10.63 -8.18 21.59
N LEU A 148 11.18 -8.25 20.37
CA LEU A 148 12.30 -9.12 20.02
C LEU A 148 13.42 -8.26 19.42
N SER A 149 14.63 -8.40 19.97
CA SER A 149 15.80 -7.71 19.42
C SER A 149 16.58 -8.66 18.52
N ALA A 150 17.22 -8.13 17.45
CA ALA A 150 18.00 -8.96 16.54
C ALA A 150 19.13 -9.74 17.23
N TYR A 151 19.77 -9.15 18.24
CA TYR A 151 20.83 -9.81 19.01
C TYR A 151 20.35 -11.00 19.87
N GLU A 152 19.04 -11.12 20.14
CA GLU A 152 18.47 -12.24 20.89
C GLU A 152 18.22 -13.46 19.98
N ASP A 153 18.30 -13.29 18.66
CA ASP A 153 18.10 -14.34 17.68
C ASP A 153 19.43 -14.91 17.20
N GLU A 154 19.88 -15.99 17.84
CA GLU A 154 21.13 -16.68 17.50
C GLU A 154 21.16 -17.23 16.06
N THR A 155 20.01 -17.36 15.41
CA THR A 155 19.93 -17.86 14.02
C THR A 155 20.27 -16.80 12.98
N GLY A 156 20.26 -15.51 13.36
CA GLY A 156 20.49 -14.38 12.46
C GLY A 156 19.29 -13.95 11.62
N VAL A 157 18.13 -14.63 11.73
CA VAL A 157 16.94 -14.33 10.90
C VAL A 157 16.45 -12.90 11.09
N LEU A 158 16.38 -12.40 12.32
CA LEU A 158 16.01 -11.01 12.59
C LEU A 158 17.05 -10.02 12.04
N ASP A 159 18.33 -10.36 12.10
CA ASP A 159 19.42 -9.51 11.59
C ASP A 159 19.35 -9.35 10.08
N ASP A 160 19.18 -10.46 9.35
CA ASP A 160 19.00 -10.49 7.89
C ASP A 160 17.80 -9.62 7.45
N ILE A 161 16.71 -9.65 8.22
CA ILE A 161 15.52 -8.84 7.95
C ILE A 161 15.81 -7.36 8.21
N GLU A 162 16.50 -7.02 9.30
CA GLU A 162 16.89 -5.62 9.56
C GLU A 162 17.84 -5.08 8.49
N GLU A 163 18.78 -5.88 8.00
CA GLU A 163 19.67 -5.50 6.90
C GLU A 163 18.87 -5.21 5.63
N LYS A 164 17.89 -6.07 5.31
CA LYS A 164 16.99 -5.84 4.18
C LYS A 164 16.11 -4.60 4.37
N ILE A 165 15.65 -4.31 5.59
CA ILE A 165 14.91 -3.08 5.90
C ILE A 165 15.82 -1.86 5.76
N ALA A 166 17.09 -1.93 6.16
CA ALA A 166 18.06 -0.86 5.97
C ALA A 166 18.30 -0.56 4.49
N MET A 167 18.43 -1.60 3.67
CA MET A 167 18.49 -1.43 2.22
C MET A 167 17.20 -0.82 1.64
N ALA A 168 16.02 -1.19 2.13
CA ALA A 168 14.75 -0.66 1.64
C ALA A 168 14.52 0.81 2.03
N THR A 169 14.94 1.20 3.23
CA THR A 169 14.69 2.52 3.82
C THR A 169 15.82 3.52 3.60
N LYS A 170 17.05 3.02 3.37
CA LYS A 170 18.30 3.79 3.39
C LYS A 170 18.56 4.47 4.74
N LEU A 171 18.02 3.90 5.82
CA LEU A 171 18.22 4.36 7.20
C LEU A 171 19.08 3.34 7.96
N PRO A 172 20.07 3.79 8.74
CA PRO A 172 21.02 2.90 9.39
C PRO A 172 20.36 2.10 10.53
N ARG A 173 20.76 0.85 10.70
CA ARG A 173 20.21 -0.08 11.71
C ARG A 173 20.41 0.41 13.16
N VAL A 174 21.40 1.26 13.42
CA VAL A 174 21.62 1.82 14.76
C VAL A 174 20.45 2.70 15.23
N ASN A 175 19.58 3.14 14.32
CA ASN A 175 18.37 3.90 14.64
C ASN A 175 17.14 3.00 14.90
N TYR A 176 17.31 1.68 14.93
CA TYR A 176 16.19 0.75 14.94
C TYR A 176 15.78 0.41 16.37
N GLU A 177 14.49 0.52 16.66
CA GLU A 177 13.93 -0.09 17.87
C GLU A 177 13.86 -1.62 17.72
N ALA A 178 13.75 -2.35 18.84
CA ALA A 178 13.43 -3.78 18.80
C ALA A 178 12.14 -4.05 18.00
N PHE A 179 12.03 -5.21 17.36
CA PHE A 179 10.80 -5.59 16.67
C PHE A 179 9.66 -5.69 17.68
N ASN A 180 8.58 -4.94 17.46
CA ASN A 180 7.33 -5.14 18.18
C ASN A 180 6.48 -6.17 17.43
N VAL A 181 6.47 -7.41 17.90
CA VAL A 181 5.70 -8.50 17.29
C VAL A 181 4.32 -8.54 17.93
N LEU A 182 3.29 -8.50 17.09
CA LEU A 182 1.90 -8.33 17.50
C LEU A 182 1.02 -9.44 16.95
N ARG A 183 0.05 -9.85 17.77
CA ARG A 183 -0.98 -10.81 17.42
C ARG A 183 -2.38 -10.22 17.64
N TYR A 184 -3.19 -10.21 16.59
CA TYR A 184 -4.61 -9.84 16.62
C TYR A 184 -5.47 -11.06 16.30
N GLY A 185 -6.32 -11.46 17.24
CA GLY A 185 -7.39 -12.43 17.04
C GLY A 185 -8.63 -11.82 16.40
N LEU A 186 -9.68 -12.63 16.28
CA LEU A 186 -10.97 -12.24 15.69
C LEU A 186 -11.52 -10.95 16.33
N GLY A 187 -11.87 -9.96 15.51
CA GLY A 187 -12.42 -8.67 15.93
C GLY A 187 -11.41 -7.70 16.58
N GLN A 188 -10.22 -8.16 16.96
CA GLN A 188 -9.19 -7.29 17.54
C GLN A 188 -8.68 -6.30 16.50
N LYS A 189 -8.33 -5.10 16.96
CA LYS A 189 -8.00 -3.93 16.14
C LYS A 189 -6.98 -3.03 16.82
N TYR A 190 -6.55 -2.01 16.07
CA TYR A 190 -5.89 -0.83 16.61
C TYR A 190 -6.50 0.40 15.93
N ASP A 191 -7.13 1.28 16.71
CA ASP A 191 -7.64 2.57 16.25
C ASP A 191 -6.55 3.40 15.57
N SER A 192 -6.98 4.28 14.67
CA SER A 192 -6.08 5.15 13.91
C SER A 192 -5.24 6.04 14.82
N HIS A 193 -3.93 6.07 14.58
CA HIS A 193 -2.93 6.76 15.40
C HIS A 193 -1.73 7.21 14.56
N TYR A 194 -0.82 7.94 15.22
CA TYR A 194 0.51 8.24 14.72
C TYR A 194 1.55 7.35 15.38
N ASP A 195 2.57 6.97 14.63
CA ASP A 195 3.78 6.38 15.20
C ASP A 195 4.75 7.44 15.73
N VAL A 196 4.71 8.66 15.19
CA VAL A 196 5.51 9.79 15.67
C VAL A 196 5.03 10.27 17.04
N PHE A 197 5.95 10.75 17.86
CA PHE A 197 5.64 11.31 19.17
C PHE A 197 5.35 12.80 19.02
N ASP A 198 4.08 13.16 18.88
CA ASP A 198 3.64 14.56 18.88
C ASP A 198 4.12 15.29 20.16
N PRO A 199 4.97 16.33 20.05
CA PRO A 199 5.48 17.08 21.19
C PRO A 199 4.39 17.73 22.04
N GLU A 200 3.22 18.05 21.47
CA GLU A 200 2.10 18.61 22.22
C GLU A 200 1.51 17.58 23.19
N ARG A 201 1.47 16.31 22.77
CA ARG A 201 0.88 15.20 23.54
C ARG A 201 1.88 14.50 24.47
N TYR A 202 3.09 14.30 23.99
CA TYR A 202 4.12 13.48 24.66
C TYR A 202 5.31 14.29 25.19
N GLY A 203 5.35 15.60 24.94
CA GLY A 203 6.49 16.45 25.25
C GLY A 203 7.63 16.29 24.23
N PRO A 204 8.66 17.16 24.30
CA PRO A 204 9.79 17.12 23.38
C PRO A 204 10.51 15.77 23.48
N GLN A 205 10.78 15.16 22.33
CA GLN A 205 11.59 13.95 22.22
C GLN A 205 12.98 14.30 21.69
N LYS A 206 13.99 13.52 22.09
CA LYS A 206 15.34 13.63 21.53
C LYS A 206 15.38 13.16 20.08
N SER A 207 14.65 12.09 19.78
CA SER A 207 14.57 11.48 18.46
C SER A 207 13.12 11.10 18.14
N GLN A 208 12.75 11.20 16.86
CA GLN A 208 11.42 10.87 16.35
C GLN A 208 11.42 9.61 15.50
N ARG A 209 10.29 8.89 15.48
CA ARG A 209 10.07 7.78 14.54
C ARG A 209 9.81 8.34 13.15
N VAL A 210 10.81 8.30 12.28
CA VAL A 210 10.75 8.83 10.90
C VAL A 210 10.00 7.88 9.96
N ALA A 211 10.15 6.57 10.15
CA ALA A 211 9.58 5.55 9.31
C ALA A 211 9.17 4.31 10.11
N THR A 212 8.20 3.59 9.57
CA THR A 212 7.71 2.34 10.12
C THR A 212 7.69 1.29 9.02
N PHE A 213 8.29 0.14 9.30
CA PHE A 213 8.21 -1.04 8.46
C PHE A 213 7.37 -2.11 9.16
N LEU A 214 6.29 -2.53 8.52
CA LEU A 214 5.44 -3.64 8.96
C LEU A 214 5.76 -4.87 8.12
N LEU A 215 6.21 -5.94 8.75
CA LEU A 215 6.35 -7.25 8.13
C LEU A 215 5.14 -8.12 8.52
N TYR A 216 4.32 -8.49 7.55
CA TYR A 216 3.15 -9.35 7.78
C TYR A 216 3.59 -10.81 7.88
N LEU A 217 3.30 -11.44 9.02
CA LEU A 217 3.76 -12.81 9.33
C LEU A 217 2.66 -13.85 9.09
N SER A 218 1.50 -13.46 8.57
CA SER A 218 0.35 -14.34 8.36
C SER A 218 -0.64 -13.77 7.35
N ASP A 219 -1.36 -14.65 6.65
CA ASP A 219 -2.53 -14.28 5.84
C ASP A 219 -3.81 -14.19 6.68
N VAL A 220 -4.63 -13.16 6.45
CA VAL A 220 -5.93 -12.97 7.11
C VAL A 220 -6.99 -12.37 6.18
N GLU A 221 -8.28 -12.54 6.53
CA GLU A 221 -9.37 -11.70 6.02
C GLU A 221 -9.66 -10.59 7.04
N GLY A 222 -9.84 -9.35 6.57
CA GLY A 222 -9.78 -8.17 7.42
C GLY A 222 -8.34 -7.87 7.87
N GLY A 223 -8.17 -7.15 8.98
CA GLY A 223 -6.86 -6.89 9.55
C GLY A 223 -5.97 -5.94 8.73
N GLU A 224 -6.52 -5.25 7.72
CA GLU A 224 -5.77 -4.32 6.88
C GLU A 224 -5.10 -3.21 7.68
N THR A 225 -3.91 -2.77 7.25
CA THR A 225 -3.37 -1.49 7.69
C THR A 225 -4.03 -0.40 6.86
N ALA A 226 -4.87 0.41 7.50
CA ALA A 226 -5.63 1.47 6.84
C ALA A 226 -4.97 2.83 7.05
N PHE A 227 -4.89 3.62 5.98
CA PHE A 227 -4.50 5.03 5.98
C PHE A 227 -5.75 5.86 5.66
N PRO A 228 -6.53 6.28 6.68
CA PRO A 228 -7.77 7.01 6.48
C PRO A 228 -7.57 8.35 5.75
N PHE A 229 -6.39 8.96 5.92
CA PHE A 229 -6.08 10.30 5.41
C PHE A 229 -5.23 10.30 4.14
N GLU A 230 -5.19 9.17 3.44
CA GLU A 230 -4.48 9.07 2.17
C GLU A 230 -4.96 10.17 1.19
N ASP A 231 -4.01 10.83 0.53
CA ASP A 231 -4.18 12.03 -0.30
C ASP A 231 -5.02 13.14 0.36
N SER A 232 -4.88 13.28 1.68
CA SER A 232 -5.64 14.25 2.49
C SER A 232 -7.17 14.05 2.46
N LEU A 233 -7.63 12.86 2.09
CA LEU A 233 -9.04 12.47 2.15
C LEU A 233 -9.49 12.31 3.61
N ASN A 234 -10.78 12.44 3.88
CA ASN A 234 -11.38 12.18 5.20
C ASN A 234 -10.77 12.95 6.39
N MET A 235 -9.97 14.01 6.17
CA MET A 235 -9.39 14.85 7.21
C MET A 235 -10.39 15.86 7.81
N ASP A 236 -11.69 15.57 7.74
CA ASP A 236 -12.71 16.41 8.37
C ASP A 236 -12.74 16.23 9.89
N GLU A 237 -13.26 17.25 10.60
CA GLU A 237 -13.29 17.28 12.07
C GLU A 237 -14.13 16.15 12.70
N ASN A 238 -14.88 15.38 11.90
CA ASN A 238 -15.78 14.32 12.36
C ASN A 238 -15.25 12.91 12.08
N TYR A 239 -13.96 12.77 11.72
CA TYR A 239 -13.36 11.46 11.53
C TYR A 239 -13.42 10.62 12.81
N ASP A 240 -14.04 9.45 12.70
CA ASP A 240 -14.05 8.44 13.76
C ASP A 240 -12.80 7.56 13.60
N VAL A 241 -11.89 7.66 14.57
CA VAL A 241 -10.61 6.92 14.62
C VAL A 241 -10.77 5.40 14.58
N LYS A 242 -11.97 4.88 14.86
CA LYS A 242 -12.27 3.43 14.79
C LYS A 242 -12.59 2.96 13.38
N LYS A 243 -12.85 3.87 12.43
CA LYS A 243 -13.24 3.53 11.06
C LYS A 243 -12.05 3.01 10.25
N CYS A 244 -12.23 1.80 9.73
CA CYS A 244 -11.36 1.20 8.72
C CYS A 244 -11.74 1.71 7.31
N ILE A 245 -11.23 2.88 6.92
CA ILE A 245 -11.48 3.55 5.63
C ILE A 245 -10.18 4.07 4.99
N GLY A 246 -10.26 4.65 3.80
CA GLY A 246 -9.11 5.14 3.05
C GLY A 246 -8.35 4.02 2.32
N LEU A 247 -7.07 4.26 2.06
CA LEU A 247 -6.18 3.25 1.48
C LEU A 247 -5.99 2.09 2.47
N LYS A 248 -6.04 0.85 1.99
CA LYS A 248 -5.90 -0.35 2.82
C LYS A 248 -4.84 -1.29 2.26
N ALA A 249 -3.79 -1.50 3.02
CA ALA A 249 -2.79 -2.53 2.76
C ALA A 249 -3.23 -3.85 3.38
N LYS A 250 -3.48 -4.86 2.55
CA LYS A 250 -3.92 -6.18 3.00
C LYS A 250 -2.74 -6.98 3.55
N PRO A 251 -2.85 -7.62 4.73
CA PRO A 251 -1.81 -8.49 5.25
C PRO A 251 -1.73 -9.76 4.41
N ARG A 252 -0.52 -10.09 3.95
CA ARG A 252 -0.20 -11.34 3.28
C ARG A 252 1.12 -11.85 3.84
N LEU A 253 1.22 -13.17 4.05
CA LEU A 253 2.42 -13.76 4.64
C LEU A 253 3.68 -13.37 3.86
N GLY A 254 4.69 -12.85 4.56
CA GLY A 254 5.99 -12.49 4.00
C GLY A 254 6.04 -11.09 3.40
N ASP A 255 4.91 -10.44 3.17
CA ASP A 255 4.87 -9.10 2.59
C ASP A 255 5.30 -8.01 3.59
N GLY A 256 6.00 -7.00 3.06
CA GLY A 256 6.37 -5.80 3.80
C GLY A 256 5.55 -4.58 3.41
N LEU A 257 5.33 -3.67 4.36
CA LEU A 257 4.79 -2.33 4.14
C LEU A 257 5.67 -1.31 4.85
N LEU A 258 6.26 -0.40 4.08
CA LEU A 258 6.98 0.75 4.59
C LEU A 258 6.10 1.99 4.46
N PHE A 259 6.01 2.80 5.52
CA PHE A 259 5.48 4.16 5.42
C PHE A 259 6.29 5.13 6.27
N TYR A 260 6.23 6.41 5.92
CA TYR A 260 6.96 7.47 6.62
C TYR A 260 5.99 8.31 7.46
N SER A 261 6.35 8.51 8.72
CA SER A 261 5.59 9.36 9.66
C SER A 261 5.94 10.84 9.50
N LEU A 262 7.11 11.13 8.94
CA LEU A 262 7.63 12.48 8.73
C LEU A 262 7.81 12.79 7.24
N PHE A 263 7.60 14.06 6.92
CA PHE A 263 8.07 14.65 5.67
C PHE A 263 9.62 14.73 5.66
N PRO A 264 10.26 14.85 4.48
CA PRO A 264 11.72 15.00 4.38
C PRO A 264 12.31 16.20 5.13
N ASN A 265 11.49 17.19 5.50
CA ASN A 265 11.89 18.33 6.32
C ASN A 265 11.70 18.08 7.84
N ASN A 266 11.47 16.83 8.25
CA ASN A 266 11.20 16.37 9.61
C ASN A 266 9.91 16.91 10.26
N SER A 267 9.03 17.58 9.51
CA SER A 267 7.68 17.89 10.02
C SER A 267 6.78 16.66 9.97
N ILE A 268 5.84 16.58 10.91
CA ILE A 268 4.87 15.47 11.00
C ILE A 268 4.01 15.44 9.73
N ASP A 269 3.91 14.27 9.10
CA ASP A 269 2.97 14.05 8.01
C ASP A 269 1.62 13.61 8.57
N PRO A 270 0.58 14.46 8.58
CA PRO A 270 -0.72 14.09 9.14
C PRO A 270 -1.39 12.95 8.37
N THR A 271 -1.05 12.78 7.08
CA THR A 271 -1.59 11.71 6.25
C THR A 271 -1.04 10.34 6.62
N SER A 272 0.04 10.29 7.42
CA SER A 272 0.61 9.05 7.99
C SER A 272 -0.22 8.42 9.10
N THR A 273 -1.33 9.07 9.51
CA THR A 273 -2.32 8.48 10.41
C THR A 273 -2.73 7.12 9.85
N HIS A 274 -2.62 6.09 10.68
CA HIS A 274 -2.93 4.73 10.26
C HIS A 274 -3.48 3.88 11.40
N GLY A 275 -4.18 2.80 11.07
CA GLY A 275 -4.75 1.87 12.04
C GLY A 275 -4.76 0.43 11.53
N SER A 276 -5.02 -0.51 12.43
CA SER A 276 -5.26 -1.91 12.06
C SER A 276 -6.74 -2.19 12.11
N CYS A 277 -7.34 -2.46 10.94
CA CYS A 277 -8.72 -2.87 10.83
C CYS A 277 -9.03 -4.14 11.66
N PRO A 278 -10.29 -4.36 12.07
CA PRO A 278 -10.67 -5.59 12.75
C PRO A 278 -10.35 -6.83 11.91
N VAL A 279 -9.80 -7.87 12.54
CA VAL A 279 -9.64 -9.17 11.89
C VAL A 279 -11.00 -9.83 11.73
N ILE A 280 -11.33 -10.29 10.53
CA ILE A 280 -12.60 -10.97 10.21
C ILE A 280 -12.41 -12.49 10.22
N LYS A 281 -11.24 -12.97 9.81
CA LYS A 281 -10.91 -14.41 9.81
C LYS A 281 -9.41 -14.64 9.93
N GLY A 282 -9.03 -15.66 10.69
CA GLY A 282 -7.65 -15.99 11.00
C GLY A 282 -7.14 -15.27 12.25
N ALA A 283 -5.81 -15.22 12.40
CA ALA A 283 -5.13 -14.45 13.43
C ALA A 283 -3.99 -13.69 12.76
N LYS A 284 -4.04 -12.36 12.81
CA LYS A 284 -3.03 -11.51 12.19
C LYS A 284 -1.80 -11.47 13.07
N TRP A 285 -0.67 -11.85 12.51
CA TRP A 285 0.65 -11.63 13.06
C TRP A 285 1.39 -10.59 12.22
N VAL A 286 2.03 -9.65 12.89
CA VAL A 286 2.82 -8.59 12.25
C VAL A 286 4.01 -8.25 13.14
N ALA A 287 5.19 -8.09 12.55
CA ALA A 287 6.36 -7.52 13.21
C ALA A 287 6.52 -6.08 12.76
N THR A 288 6.43 -5.15 13.71
CA THR A 288 6.65 -3.73 13.47
C THR A 288 8.08 -3.37 13.79
N LYS A 289 8.76 -2.70 12.86
CA LYS A 289 10.06 -2.07 13.04
C LYS A 289 9.89 -0.56 12.97
N TRP A 290 10.02 0.10 14.12
CA TRP A 290 10.07 1.56 14.18
C TRP A 290 11.52 2.03 13.98
N ILE A 291 11.69 3.04 13.14
CA ILE A 291 12.99 3.57 12.74
C ILE A 291 13.06 5.03 13.16
N ARG A 292 14.08 5.35 13.93
CA ARG A 292 14.35 6.69 14.45
C ARG A 292 15.16 7.54 13.47
N ASP A 293 15.10 8.85 13.63
CA ASP A 293 15.98 9.78 12.91
C ASP A 293 17.40 9.85 13.51
N GLU A 294 17.55 9.53 14.80
CA GLU A 294 18.83 9.51 15.53
C GLU A 294 18.95 8.25 16.41
N GLN A 295 20.18 7.88 16.79
CA GLN A 295 20.48 6.68 17.59
C GLN A 295 20.10 6.82 19.07
N ASP A 296 20.16 8.03 19.63
CA ASP A 296 19.95 8.26 21.06
C ASP A 296 18.45 8.46 21.39
N PHE A 297 17.70 7.36 21.49
CA PHE A 297 16.25 7.34 21.75
C PHE A 297 15.82 6.74 23.10
#